data_AF-A0A2E0JEL4-F1
#
_entry.id   AF-A0A2E0JEL4-F1
#
_cell.length_a   1.000
_cell.length_b   1.000
_cell.length_c   1.000
_cell.angle_alpha   90.00
_cell.angle_beta   90.00
_cell.angle_gamma   90.00
#
_symmetry.space_group_name_H-M   'P 1'
#
loop_
_entity.id
_entity.type
_entity.pdbx_description
1 polymer ?
#
loop_
_entity_poly.entity_id
_entity_poly.type
_entity_poly.pdbx_seq_one_letter_code
_entity_poly.pdbx_strand_id
1 'polypeptide(L)' 'MPTLKPGDIAVMDNLPAHRPIAVRHAIEVAGARLCFLPPYSPFSKLKAFLKKSAARTREGLGAVVARPSIR' A
#
# COMPACT_ATOMS: atom_id res chain seq x y z
N MET A 1 7.01 -9.95 -12.02
CA MET A 1 7.28 -8.77 -12.88
C MET A 1 6.34 -7.66 -12.42
N PRO A 2 6.81 -6.43 -12.16
CA PRO A 2 5.93 -5.35 -11.71
C PRO A 2 4.97 -4.96 -12.85
N THR A 3 3.68 -4.86 -12.53
CA THR A 3 2.58 -4.54 -13.46
C THR A 3 2.51 -3.05 -13.83
N LEU A 4 3.55 -2.27 -13.48
CA LEU A 4 3.57 -0.82 -13.66
C LEU A 4 3.72 -0.47 -15.14
N LYS A 5 2.97 0.54 -15.57
CA LYS A 5 3.05 1.10 -16.92
C LYS A 5 3.77 2.44 -16.89
N PRO A 6 4.40 2.85 -18.01
CA PRO A 6 4.94 4.19 -18.13
C PRO A 6 3.87 5.25 -17.81
N GLY A 7 4.23 6.21 -16.95
CA GLY A 7 3.32 7.26 -16.48
C GLY A 7 2.56 6.94 -15.17
N ASP A 8 2.58 5.69 -14.69
CA ASP A 8 1.98 5.35 -13.40
C ASP A 8 2.72 6.03 -12.23
N ILE A 9 2.00 6.28 -11.13
CA ILE A 9 2.58 6.79 -9.89
C ILE A 9 2.43 5.71 -8.81
N ALA A 10 3.56 5.16 -8.38
CA ALA A 10 3.64 4.29 -7.22
C ALA A 10 3.67 5.16 -5.96
N VAL A 11 2.61 5.10 -5.16
CA VAL A 11 2.54 5.77 -3.86
C VAL A 11 2.91 4.78 -2.75
N MET A 12 3.96 5.08 -1.99
CA MET A 12 4.47 4.21 -0.93
C MET A 12 4.45 4.91 0.44
N ASP A 13 4.39 4.10 1.49
CA ASP A 13 4.53 4.60 2.85
C ASP A 13 5.97 5.08 3.11
N ASN A 14 6.11 6.07 3.99
CA ASN A 14 7.36 6.79 4.23
C ASN A 14 8.28 6.14 5.28
N LEU A 15 8.17 4.82 5.47
CA LEU A 15 9.05 4.06 6.36
C LEU A 15 10.42 3.80 5.71
N PRO A 16 11.52 3.77 6.49
CA PRO A 16 12.85 3.43 5.99
C PRO A 16 12.91 2.10 5.23
N ALA A 17 12.11 1.11 5.64
CA ALA A 17 12.01 -0.20 4.97
C ALA A 17 11.51 -0.13 3.52
N HIS A 18 10.83 0.95 3.13
CA HIS A 18 10.28 1.17 1.80
C HIS A 18 11.16 2.02 0.88
N ARG A 19 12.32 2.46 1.36
CA ARG A 19 13.30 3.24 0.59
C ARG A 19 14.51 2.46 0.02
N PRO A 20 14.49 1.13 -0.27
CA PRO A 20 15.62 0.51 -0.95
C PRO A 20 15.83 1.14 -2.33
N ILE A 21 17.08 1.39 -2.69
CA ILE A 21 17.48 1.90 -4.01
C ILE A 21 16.93 1.00 -5.13
N ALA A 22 16.91 -0.32 -4.90
CA ALA A 22 16.38 -1.31 -5.84
C ALA A 22 14.89 -1.07 -6.19
N VAL A 23 14.07 -0.60 -5.23
CA VAL A 23 12.64 -0.34 -5.46
C VAL A 23 12.47 0.87 -6.36
N ARG A 24 13.21 1.96 -6.08
CA ARG A 24 13.21 3.15 -6.94
C ARG A 24 13.62 2.79 -8.36
N HIS A 25 14.73 2.06 -8.51
CA HIS A 25 15.24 1.67 -9.82
C HIS A 25 14.23 0.81 -10.59
N ALA A 26 13.58 -0.16 -9.94
CA ALA A 26 12.57 -1.00 -10.59
C ALA A 26 11.35 -0.20 -11.09
N ILE A 27 10.95 0.86 -10.37
CA ILE A 27 9.83 1.73 -10.75
C ILE A 27 10.23 2.65 -11.91
N GLU A 28 11.42 3.25 -11.85
CA GLU A 28 11.92 4.18 -12.87
C GLU A 28 12.19 3.45 -14.20
N VAL A 29 12.70 2.21 -14.17
CA VAL A 29 12.87 1.35 -15.37
C VAL A 29 11.52 1.05 -16.05
N ALA A 30 10.44 0.95 -15.28
CA ALA A 30 9.10 0.79 -15.83
C ALA A 30 8.51 2.11 -16.42
N GLY A 31 9.24 3.23 -16.35
CA GLY A 31 8.77 4.55 -16.76
C GLY A 31 7.74 5.16 -15.80
N ALA A 32 7.62 4.62 -14.58
CA ALA A 32 6.71 5.09 -13.55
C ALA A 32 7.43 6.03 -12.57
N ARG A 33 6.67 6.76 -11.74
CA ARG A 33 7.19 7.68 -10.73
C ARG A 33 6.91 7.15 -9.32
N LEU A 34 7.89 7.29 -8.42
CA LEU A 34 7.75 6.93 -7.01
C LEU A 34 7.46 8.17 -6.16
N CYS A 35 6.36 8.15 -5.43
CA CYS A 35 5.95 9.19 -4.47
C CYS A 35 5.80 8.58 -3.06
N PHE A 36 6.34 9.26 -2.04
CA PHE A 36 6.14 8.86 -0.65
C PHE A 36 5.07 9.71 0.02
N LEU A 37 4.29 9.09 0.91
CA LEU A 37 3.35 9.82 1.76
C LEU A 37 4.11 10.78 2.71
N PRO A 38 3.49 11.91 3.12
CA PRO A 38 4.05 12.72 4.19
C PRO A 38 4.22 11.87 5.47
N PRO A 39 5.19 12.18 6.34
CA PRO A 39 5.32 11.52 7.63
C PRO A 39 3.98 11.52 8.38
N TYR A 40 3.60 10.37 8.96
CA TYR A 40 2.36 10.18 9.73
C TYR A 40 1.05 10.28 8.93
N SER A 41 0.97 9.58 7.79
CA SER A 41 -0.30 9.39 7.07
C SER A 41 -1.41 8.80 7.97
N PRO A 42 -2.67 9.30 7.90
CA PRO A 42 -3.75 8.85 8.76
C PRO A 42 -4.29 7.48 8.31
N PHE A 43 -3.59 6.41 8.69
CA PHE A 43 -4.06 5.01 8.58
C PHE A 43 -5.17 4.67 9.60
N SER A 44 -5.75 5.68 10.24
CA SER A 44 -6.71 5.57 11.35
C SER A 44 -8.06 5.00 10.91
N LYS A 45 -8.59 5.44 9.76
CA LYS A 45 -9.88 4.96 9.21
C LYS A 45 -9.84 3.47 8.87
N LEU A 46 -8.76 3.03 8.23
CA LEU A 46 -8.55 1.62 7.90
C LEU A 46 -8.42 0.78 9.18
N LYS A 47 -7.62 1.23 10.16
CA LYS A 47 -7.53 0.56 11.47
C LYS A 47 -8.90 0.47 12.16
N ALA A 48 -9.71 1.52 12.12
CA ALA A 48 -11.03 1.51 12.72
C ALA A 48 -11.95 0.47 12.07
N PHE A 49 -11.95 0.39 10.74
CA PHE A 49 -12.69 -0.63 9.99
C PHE A 49 -12.23 -2.05 10.35
N LEU A 50 -10.91 -2.29 10.37
CA LEU A 50 -10.35 -3.61 10.72
C LEU A 50 -10.60 -3.98 12.19
N LYS A 51 -10.57 -3.02 13.12
CA LYS A 51 -10.94 -3.28 14.52
C LYS A 51 -12.41 -3.66 14.65
N LYS A 52 -13.29 -3.02 13.89
CA LYS A 52 -14.73 -3.30 13.88
C LYS A 52 -15.05 -4.71 13.37
N SER A 53 -14.24 -5.27 12.48
CA SER A 53 -14.45 -6.63 11.98
C SER A 53 -14.10 -7.74 13.00
N ALA A 54 -13.38 -7.40 14.07
CA ALA A 54 -12.99 -8.30 15.15
C ALA A 54 -12.28 -9.59 14.70
N ALA A 55 -11.70 -9.63 13.50
CA ALA A 55 -10.97 -10.80 12.99
C ALA A 55 -9.75 -11.11 13.88
N ARG A 56 -9.63 -12.37 14.32
CA ARG A 56 -8.54 -12.85 15.19
C ARG A 56 -7.59 -13.85 14.54
N THR A 57 -7.80 -14.15 13.25
CA THR A 57 -6.94 -15.02 12.44
C THR A 57 -6.41 -14.27 11.22
N ARG A 58 -5.28 -14.73 10.67
CA ARG A 58 -4.69 -14.11 9.48
C ARG A 58 -5.61 -14.24 8.27
N GLU A 59 -6.24 -15.40 8.13
CA GLU A 59 -7.20 -15.73 7.08
C GLU A 59 -8.44 -14.85 7.22
N GLY A 60 -8.96 -14.70 8.45
CA GLY A 60 -10.12 -13.85 8.73
C GLY A 60 -9.83 -12.37 8.44
N LEU A 61 -8.62 -11.89 8.77
CA LEU A 61 -8.21 -10.53 8.43
C LEU A 61 -8.07 -10.34 6.91
N GLY A 62 -7.45 -11.30 6.23
CA GLY A 62 -7.31 -11.29 4.77
C GLY A 62 -8.66 -11.25 4.05
N ALA A 63 -9.62 -12.05 4.52
CA ALA A 63 -10.99 -12.03 4.02
C ALA A 63 -11.67 -10.66 4.21
N VAL A 64 -11.48 -10.02 5.37
CA VAL A 64 -12.04 -8.67 5.63
C VAL A 64 -11.45 -7.61 4.70
N VAL A 65 -10.15 -7.66 4.42
CA VAL A 65 -9.48 -6.72 3.52
C VAL A 65 -9.90 -6.94 2.06
N ALA A 66 -10.11 -8.19 1.65
CA ALA A 66 -10.52 -8.53 0.29
C ALA A 66 -11.99 -8.23 -0.02
N ARG A 67 -12.82 -7.89 0.99
CA ARG A 67 -14.22 -7.50 0.74
C ARG A 67 -14.24 -6.19 -0.05
N PRO A 68 -14.86 -6.17 -1.25
CA PRO A 68 -15.00 -4.93 -1.99
C PRO A 68 -15.81 -3.95 -1.14
N SER A 69 -15.26 -2.76 -0.93
CA SER A 69 -16.01 -1.65 -0.37
C SER A 69 -17.01 -1.19 -1.44
N ILE A 70 -18.12 -1.91 -1.58
CA ILE A 70 -19.27 -1.41 -2.35
C ILE A 70 -19.77 -0.18 -1.59
N ARG A 71 -19.49 0.98 -2.14
CA ARG A 71 -20.25 2.19 -1.89
C ARG A 71 -20.40 2.93 -3.22
#